data_AF-A0A1D6KRP0-F1
#
_entry.id   AF-A0A1D6KRP0-F1
#
_cell.length_a   1.000
_cell.length_b   1.000
_cell.length_c   1.000
_cell.angle_alpha   90.00
_cell.angle_beta   90.00
_cell.angle_gamma   90.00
#
_symmetry.space_group_name_H-M   'P 1'
#
loop_
_entity.id
_entity.type
_entity.pdbx_description
1 polymer ?
#
loop_
_entity_poly.entity_id
_entity_poly.type
_entity_poly.pdbx_seq_one_letter_code
_entity_poly.pdbx_strand_id
1 'polypeptide(L)'
;MSTHERKSSIKEFYAVIFPSLLQLQRGITDVEDKKQKAVCMEKYRKKDEDGRDTLSDIDVEREEECGICMEMNSKVVLPNCTHAMCIRCYQDWSSRSQSCPFCRDNLKKTCPSDLWIYVEDQDVVDMETVSSENLRRLFMYISKLPLIVPDVIFSVYDSHIK
;
A
#
# COMPACT_ATOMS: atom_id res chain seq x y z
N MET A 1 5.26 -14.02 28.89
CA MET A 1 6.12 -13.99 27.68
C MET A 1 7.55 -14.17 28.14
N SER A 2 8.23 -15.25 27.73
CA SER A 2 9.63 -15.46 28.13
C SER A 2 10.51 -14.37 27.51
N THR A 3 11.20 -13.61 28.34
CA THR A 3 12.08 -12.48 27.97
C THR A 3 13.45 -13.01 27.54
N HIS A 4 13.48 -13.84 26.50
CA HIS A 4 14.76 -14.25 25.92
C HIS A 4 15.31 -13.07 25.11
N GLU A 5 16.46 -12.55 25.52
CA GLU A 5 17.15 -11.51 24.79
C GLU A 5 17.68 -12.07 23.45
N ARG A 6 17.72 -11.21 22.43
CA ARG A 6 18.19 -11.56 21.09
C ARG A 6 19.28 -10.62 20.64
N LYS A 7 20.30 -11.16 19.96
CA LYS A 7 21.41 -10.38 19.41
C LYS A 7 21.19 -10.09 17.93
N SER A 8 21.60 -8.90 17.51
CA SER A 8 21.65 -8.50 16.10
C SER A 8 22.96 -7.76 15.86
N SER A 9 23.44 -7.76 14.62
CA SER A 9 24.58 -6.93 14.24
C SER A 9 24.20 -5.44 14.19
N ILE A 10 25.19 -4.56 14.33
CA ILE A 10 24.99 -3.11 14.16
C ILE A 10 24.41 -2.80 12.76
N LYS A 11 24.82 -3.56 11.73
CA LYS A 11 24.33 -3.39 10.36
C LYS A 11 22.83 -3.71 10.25
N GLU A 12 22.39 -4.84 10.79
CA GLU A 12 20.98 -5.24 10.80
C GLU A 12 20.11 -4.27 11.61
N PHE A 13 20.66 -3.75 12.72
CA PHE A 13 19.98 -2.74 13.50
C PHE A 13 19.65 -1.51 12.66
N TYR A 14 20.63 -0.91 11.97
CA TYR A 14 20.38 0.29 11.15
C TYR A 14 19.68 0.01 9.82
N ALA A 15 19.81 -1.19 9.25
CA ALA A 15 19.21 -1.52 7.96
C ALA A 15 17.74 -1.99 8.06
N VAL A 16 17.35 -2.61 9.18
CA VAL A 16 16.03 -3.24 9.32
C VAL A 16 15.33 -2.76 10.59
N ILE A 17 15.93 -2.96 11.76
CA ILE A 17 15.24 -2.78 13.05
C ILE A 17 14.89 -1.30 13.29
N PHE A 18 15.85 -0.39 13.16
CA PHE A 18 15.65 1.03 13.39
C PHE A 18 14.68 1.67 12.38
N PRO A 19 14.79 1.44 11.05
CA PRO A 19 13.77 1.89 10.10
C PRO A 19 12.37 1.36 10.42
N SER A 20 12.22 0.08 10.80
CA SER A 20 10.93 -0.49 11.18
C SER A 20 10.36 0.18 12.44
N LEU A 21 11.19 0.46 13.44
CA LEU A 21 10.76 1.17 14.65
C LEU A 21 10.34 2.62 14.34
N LEU A 22 11.08 3.32 13.46
CA LEU A 22 10.68 4.65 13.01
C LEU A 22 9.34 4.65 12.27
N GLN A 23 9.08 3.64 11.43
CA GLN A 23 7.80 3.49 10.74
C GLN A 23 6.64 3.25 11.71
N LEU A 24 6.88 2.56 12.83
CA LEU A 24 5.88 2.34 13.88
C LEU A 24 5.71 3.57 14.79
N GLN A 25 6.79 4.31 15.05
CA GLN A 25 6.78 5.50 15.91
C GLN A 25 6.34 6.78 15.18
N ARG A 26 6.39 6.80 13.85
CA ARG A 26 5.98 7.91 12.98
C ARG A 26 5.14 7.45 11.78
N GLY A 27 4.17 6.58 12.01
CA GLY A 27 2.91 6.77 11.31
C GLY A 27 2.35 8.12 11.76
N ILE A 28 1.82 8.92 10.83
CA ILE A 28 1.14 10.17 11.09
C ILE A 28 0.42 10.07 12.44
N THR A 29 0.68 10.93 13.44
CA THR A 29 -0.05 10.75 14.71
C THR A 29 -1.53 10.78 14.38
N ASP A 30 -2.36 10.05 15.12
CA ASP A 30 -3.82 10.07 14.92
C ASP A 30 -4.35 11.52 14.74
N VAL A 31 -3.70 12.50 15.38
CA VAL A 31 -3.97 13.93 15.22
C VAL A 31 -3.54 14.49 13.85
N GLU A 32 -2.33 14.21 13.37
CA GLU A 32 -1.90 14.65 12.04
C GLU A 32 -2.66 13.93 10.92
N ASP A 33 -3.12 12.69 11.14
CA ASP A 33 -3.83 11.88 10.16
C ASP A 33 -5.25 12.41 10.02
N LYS A 34 -5.91 12.66 11.17
CA LYS A 34 -7.16 13.41 11.22
C LYS A 34 -7.04 14.79 10.59
N LYS A 35 -5.91 15.48 10.76
CA LYS A 35 -5.68 16.80 10.17
C LYS A 35 -5.47 16.72 8.67
N GLN A 36 -4.68 15.77 8.18
CA GLN A 36 -4.48 15.55 6.74
C GLN A 36 -5.76 15.06 6.07
N LYS A 37 -6.51 14.16 6.71
CA LYS A 37 -7.83 13.71 6.28
C LYS A 37 -8.83 14.86 6.24
N ALA A 38 -8.87 15.71 7.27
CA ALA A 38 -9.72 16.91 7.26
C ALA A 38 -9.33 17.89 6.15
N VAL A 39 -8.03 18.14 5.95
CA VAL A 39 -7.54 19.00 4.85
C VAL A 39 -7.85 18.39 3.48
N CYS A 40 -7.76 17.08 3.34
CA CYS A 40 -8.12 16.35 2.12
C CYS A 40 -9.63 16.45 1.87
N MET A 41 -10.46 16.17 2.88
CA MET A 41 -11.92 16.31 2.78
C MET A 41 -12.35 17.75 2.51
N GLU A 42 -11.64 18.75 3.03
CA GLU A 42 -11.96 20.17 2.78
C GLU A 42 -11.54 20.60 1.37
N LYS A 43 -10.35 20.19 0.90
CA LYS A 43 -9.84 20.53 -0.44
C LYS A 43 -10.54 19.78 -1.57
N TYR A 44 -10.94 18.54 -1.29
CA TYR A 44 -11.62 17.64 -2.23
C TYR A 44 -13.07 17.41 -1.82
N ARG A 45 -13.68 18.35 -1.07
CA ARG A 45 -15.13 18.37 -0.88
C ARG A 45 -15.72 18.52 -2.26
N LYS A 46 -16.11 17.40 -2.87
CA LYS A 46 -16.97 17.40 -4.05
C LYS A 46 -18.11 18.34 -3.69
N LYS A 47 -18.33 19.31 -4.56
CA LYS A 47 -19.38 20.30 -4.48
C LYS A 47 -20.73 19.61 -4.78
N ASP A 48 -21.01 18.52 -4.07
CA ASP A 48 -22.16 17.63 -4.26
C ASP A 48 -23.04 17.63 -3.01
N GLU A 49 -23.00 18.71 -2.22
CA GLU A 49 -23.93 18.96 -1.13
C GLU A 49 -24.99 19.98 -1.56
N ASP A 50 -25.56 19.77 -2.75
CA ASP A 50 -26.87 20.35 -3.16
C ASP A 50 -27.57 19.52 -4.25
N GLY A 51 -27.33 18.20 -4.29
CA GLY A 51 -27.93 17.35 -5.33
C GLY A 51 -27.52 15.89 -5.30
N ARG A 52 -27.27 15.32 -4.12
CA ARG A 52 -27.11 13.87 -3.98
C ARG A 52 -28.50 13.23 -4.07
N ASP A 53 -29.06 13.22 -5.28
CA ASP A 53 -30.01 12.20 -5.67
C ASP A 53 -29.39 10.85 -5.31
N THR A 54 -30.18 10.01 -4.66
CA THR A 54 -29.91 8.59 -4.41
C THR A 54 -29.37 7.93 -5.69
N LEU A 55 -28.04 7.89 -5.85
CA LEU A 55 -27.42 7.02 -6.83
C LEU A 55 -27.79 5.60 -6.40
N SER A 56 -28.50 4.90 -7.28
CA SER A 56 -28.85 3.51 -7.03
C SER A 56 -27.57 2.68 -6.99
N ASP A 57 -27.54 1.57 -6.23
CA ASP A 57 -26.40 0.64 -6.23
C ASP A 57 -26.00 0.24 -7.67
N ILE A 58 -26.97 0.22 -8.59
CA ILE A 58 -26.81 -0.04 -10.03
C ILE A 58 -25.95 1.04 -10.73
N ASP A 59 -26.08 2.31 -10.36
CA ASP A 59 -25.30 3.38 -10.95
C ASP A 59 -23.83 3.34 -10.47
N VAL A 60 -23.59 2.88 -9.23
CA VAL A 60 -22.24 2.68 -8.68
C VAL A 60 -21.54 1.53 -9.40
N GLU A 61 -22.20 0.38 -9.56
CA GLU A 61 -21.65 -0.77 -10.30
C GLU A 61 -21.28 -0.39 -11.74
N ARG A 62 -22.13 0.39 -12.42
CA ARG A 62 -21.85 0.87 -13.79
C ARG A 62 -20.63 1.78 -13.87
N GLU A 63 -20.35 2.57 -12.84
CA GLU A 63 -19.15 3.41 -12.77
C GLU A 63 -17.88 2.61 -12.48
N GLU A 64 -17.97 1.43 -11.85
CA GLU A 64 -16.87 0.50 -11.58
C GLU A 64 -16.57 -0.44 -12.76
N GLU A 65 -17.51 -0.63 -13.68
CA GLU A 65 -17.32 -1.47 -14.85
C GLU A 65 -16.47 -0.84 -15.95
N CYS A 66 -15.73 -1.67 -16.69
CA CYS A 66 -15.09 -1.24 -17.93
C CYS A 66 -16.15 -0.89 -18.98
N GLY A 67 -16.18 0.35 -19.49
CA GLY A 67 -17.14 0.80 -20.51
C GLY A 67 -17.03 0.13 -21.90
N ILE A 68 -16.22 -0.92 -22.04
CA ILE A 68 -16.07 -1.72 -23.27
C ILE A 68 -16.57 -3.16 -23.05
N CYS A 69 -16.09 -3.85 -22.01
CA CYS A 69 -16.48 -5.23 -21.74
C CYS A 69 -17.57 -5.39 -20.67
N MET A 70 -17.94 -4.32 -19.97
CA MET A 70 -18.93 -4.33 -18.87
C MET A 70 -18.57 -5.29 -17.73
N GLU A 71 -17.27 -5.53 -17.52
CA GLU A 71 -16.77 -6.33 -16.40
C GLU A 71 -16.14 -5.42 -15.34
N MET A 72 -16.28 -5.80 -14.06
CA MET A 72 -15.61 -5.17 -12.91
C MET A 72 -14.12 -5.55 -12.88
N ASN A 73 -13.33 -4.84 -13.68
CA ASN A 73 -11.88 -5.01 -13.76
C ASN A 73 -11.19 -3.70 -13.41
N SER A 74 -10.00 -3.79 -12.79
CA SER A 74 -9.12 -2.63 -12.60
C SER A 74 -8.89 -1.90 -13.92
N LYS A 75 -9.00 -0.56 -13.86
CA LYS A 75 -8.96 0.30 -15.04
C LYS A 75 -7.59 0.94 -15.20
N VAL A 76 -7.28 1.26 -16.45
CA VAL A 76 -6.18 2.12 -16.82
C VAL A 76 -6.73 3.38 -17.49
N VAL A 77 -6.09 4.50 -17.23
CA VAL A 77 -6.47 5.82 -17.74
C VAL A 77 -5.48 6.26 -18.80
N LEU A 78 -6.00 6.72 -19.94
CA LEU A 78 -5.19 7.27 -21.01
C LEU A 78 -4.72 8.70 -20.65
N PRO A 79 -3.41 9.01 -20.69
CA PRO A 79 -2.89 10.30 -20.24
C PRO A 79 -3.33 11.49 -21.11
N ASN A 80 -3.64 11.25 -22.40
CA ASN A 80 -3.98 12.33 -23.34
C ASN A 80 -5.43 12.79 -23.24
N CYS A 81 -6.34 11.91 -22.82
CA CYS A 81 -7.79 12.14 -22.92
C CYS A 81 -8.57 11.67 -21.69
N THR A 82 -7.88 11.23 -20.63
CA THR A 82 -8.42 10.80 -19.33
C THR A 82 -9.51 9.72 -19.36
N HIS A 83 -9.71 9.06 -20.50
CA HIS A 83 -10.67 7.98 -20.63
C HIS A 83 -10.11 6.70 -20.00
N ALA A 84 -10.97 5.97 -19.30
CA ALA A 84 -10.62 4.76 -18.57
C ALA A 84 -11.22 3.50 -19.21
N MET A 85 -10.45 2.41 -19.23
CA MET A 85 -10.91 1.07 -19.62
C MET A 85 -10.02 0.02 -18.95
N CYS A 86 -10.44 -1.25 -18.92
CA CYS A 86 -9.56 -2.29 -18.40
C CYS A 86 -8.35 -2.51 -19.32
N ILE A 87 -7.24 -3.01 -18.75
CA ILE A 87 -5.99 -3.22 -19.49
C ILE A 87 -6.15 -4.18 -20.68
N ARG A 88 -7.03 -5.19 -20.56
CA ARG A 88 -7.34 -6.14 -21.63
C ARG A 88 -7.97 -5.44 -22.84
N CYS A 89 -9.03 -4.65 -22.59
CA CYS A 89 -9.68 -3.88 -23.65
C CYS A 89 -8.75 -2.84 -24.28
N TYR A 90 -7.88 -2.20 -23.48
CA TYR A 90 -6.85 -1.32 -24.01
C TYR A 90 -5.90 -2.06 -24.96
N GLN A 91 -5.35 -3.20 -24.54
CA GLN A 91 -4.40 -3.98 -25.33
C GLN A 91 -5.04 -4.47 -26.64
N ASP A 92 -6.24 -5.06 -26.56
CA ASP A 92 -6.98 -5.52 -27.73
C ASP A 92 -7.26 -4.39 -28.71
N TRP A 93 -7.68 -3.22 -28.21
CA TRP A 93 -7.94 -2.06 -29.06
C TRP A 93 -6.65 -1.49 -29.66
N SER A 94 -5.58 -1.35 -28.86
CA SER A 94 -4.29 -0.82 -29.30
C SER A 94 -3.64 -1.65 -30.41
N SER A 95 -3.91 -2.96 -30.43
CA SER A 95 -3.46 -3.87 -31.51
C SER A 95 -4.10 -3.55 -32.86
N ARG A 96 -5.28 -2.90 -32.86
CA ARG A 96 -6.07 -2.58 -34.05
C ARG A 96 -6.05 -1.10 -34.42
N SER A 97 -6.00 -0.21 -33.43
CA SER A 97 -6.02 1.23 -33.62
C SER A 97 -5.15 1.94 -32.59
N GLN A 98 -4.41 2.95 -33.04
CA GLN A 98 -3.61 3.84 -32.20
C GLN A 98 -4.41 5.09 -31.82
N SER A 99 -5.67 4.89 -31.40
CA SER A 99 -6.59 5.95 -31.00
C SER A 99 -7.32 5.58 -29.72
N CYS A 100 -7.85 6.55 -28.98
CA CYS A 100 -8.76 6.26 -27.89
C CYS A 100 -10.05 5.59 -28.44
N PRO A 101 -10.56 4.50 -27.86
CA PRO A 101 -11.82 3.88 -28.29
C PRO A 101 -13.05 4.76 -28.05
N PHE A 102 -12.97 5.71 -27.12
CA PHE A 102 -14.10 6.58 -26.74
C PHE A 102 -14.14 7.87 -27.55
N CYS A 103 -13.02 8.61 -27.61
CA CYS A 103 -12.96 9.93 -28.26
C CYS A 103 -12.13 9.99 -29.54
N ARG A 104 -11.45 8.90 -29.91
CA ARG A 104 -10.56 8.80 -31.08
C ARG A 104 -9.31 9.70 -31.05
N ASP A 105 -8.99 10.30 -29.90
CA ASP A 105 -7.71 10.99 -29.70
C ASP A 105 -6.51 10.09 -30.00
N ASN A 106 -5.43 10.68 -30.51
CA ASN A 106 -4.27 9.96 -30.99
C ASN A 106 -3.41 9.39 -29.85
N LEU A 107 -3.09 8.10 -29.92
CA LEU A 107 -2.27 7.37 -28.95
C LEU A 107 -0.88 6.95 -29.47
N LYS A 108 -0.46 7.40 -30.67
CA LYS A 108 0.79 6.96 -31.33
C LYS A 108 2.07 7.20 -30.50
N LYS A 109 2.01 8.01 -29.45
CA LYS A 109 3.14 8.30 -28.54
C LYS A 109 2.96 7.70 -27.14
N THR A 110 1.86 7.01 -26.88
CA THR A 110 1.55 6.46 -25.56
C THR A 110 2.13 5.05 -25.47
N CYS A 111 3.20 4.89 -24.70
CA CYS A 111 3.70 3.56 -24.35
C CYS A 111 2.77 2.93 -23.29
N PRO A 112 2.70 1.59 -23.19
CA PRO A 112 1.97 0.92 -22.10
C PRO A 112 2.42 1.36 -20.70
N SER A 113 3.67 1.81 -20.56
CA SER A 113 4.24 2.39 -19.33
C SER A 113 3.65 3.74 -18.94
N ASP A 114 3.03 4.44 -19.89
CA ASP A 114 2.51 5.80 -19.71
C ASP A 114 1.04 5.79 -19.27
N LEU A 115 0.44 4.60 -19.21
CA LEU A 115 -0.92 4.40 -18.71
C LEU A 115 -0.94 4.61 -17.20
N TRP A 116 -1.95 5.32 -16.72
CA TRP A 116 -2.12 5.51 -15.29
C TRP A 116 -3.03 4.42 -14.75
N ILE A 117 -2.65 3.83 -13.62
CA ILE A 117 -3.52 2.90 -12.89
C ILE A 117 -4.63 3.73 -12.25
N TYR A 118 -5.88 3.36 -12.51
CA TYR A 118 -7.02 3.89 -11.77
C TYR A 118 -7.04 3.20 -10.41
N VAL A 119 -6.87 3.97 -9.34
CA VAL A 119 -6.88 3.48 -7.96
C VAL A 119 -8.25 3.74 -7.39
N GLU A 120 -8.96 2.67 -7.02
CA GLU A 120 -10.27 2.76 -6.37
C GLU A 120 -10.10 2.90 -4.85
N ASP A 121 -11.17 3.32 -4.16
CA ASP A 121 -11.16 3.43 -2.70
C ASP A 121 -10.84 2.08 -2.04
N GLN A 122 -11.23 0.97 -2.69
CA GLN A 122 -10.96 -0.40 -2.25
C GLN A 122 -9.47 -0.77 -2.34
N ASP A 123 -8.72 -0.14 -3.24
CA ASP A 123 -7.28 -0.38 -3.41
C ASP A 123 -6.43 0.36 -2.36
N VAL A 124 -7.03 1.31 -1.63
CA VAL A 124 -6.35 2.10 -0.60
C VAL A 124 -6.33 1.29 0.71
N VAL A 125 -5.16 0.76 1.06
CA VAL A 125 -4.96 0.10 2.36
C VAL A 125 -4.95 1.13 3.48
N ASP A 126 -5.79 0.93 4.49
CA ASP A 126 -5.87 1.82 5.64
C ASP A 126 -4.59 1.79 6.50
N MET A 127 -4.32 2.90 7.18
CA MET A 127 -3.11 3.07 7.99
C MET A 127 -3.03 2.10 9.17
N GLU A 128 -4.17 1.64 9.71
CA GLU A 128 -4.21 0.67 10.81
C GLU A 128 -3.72 -0.70 10.32
N THR A 129 -4.20 -1.16 9.16
CA THR A 129 -3.76 -2.38 8.49
C THR A 129 -2.27 -2.31 8.15
N VAL A 130 -1.79 -1.19 7.60
CA VAL A 130 -0.36 -0.98 7.31
C VAL A 130 0.48 -1.08 8.59
N SER A 131 0.06 -0.42 9.67
CA SER A 131 0.78 -0.43 10.95
C SER A 131 0.84 -1.83 11.57
N SER A 132 -0.27 -2.57 11.52
CA SER A 132 -0.41 -3.93 12.05
C SER A 132 0.51 -4.91 11.32
N GLU A 133 0.56 -4.81 9.99
CA GLU A 133 1.43 -5.66 9.16
C GLU A 133 2.91 -5.30 9.34
N ASN A 134 3.25 -4.01 9.47
CA ASN A 134 4.62 -3.59 9.78
C ASN A 134 5.08 -4.10 11.15
N LEU A 135 4.21 -4.06 12.17
CA LEU A 135 4.50 -4.60 13.49
C LEU A 135 4.73 -6.12 13.42
N ARG A 136 3.86 -6.84 12.69
CA ARG A 136 3.98 -8.28 12.48
C ARG A 136 5.31 -8.64 11.82
N ARG A 137 5.71 -7.93 10.77
CA ARG A 137 6.99 -8.14 10.07
C ARG A 137 8.17 -7.90 11.00
N LEU A 138 8.16 -6.82 11.78
CA LEU A 138 9.21 -6.53 12.75
C LEU A 138 9.32 -7.65 13.80
N PHE A 139 8.19 -8.09 14.37
CA PHE A 139 8.19 -9.17 15.35
C PHE A 139 8.68 -10.49 14.76
N MET A 140 8.30 -10.81 13.54
CA MET A 140 8.80 -11.99 12.82
C MET A 140 10.31 -11.91 12.56
N TYR A 141 10.82 -10.74 12.18
CA TYR A 141 12.26 -10.52 11.98
C TYR A 141 13.02 -10.69 13.29
N ILE A 142 12.59 -10.00 14.36
CA ILE A 142 13.17 -10.13 15.69
C ILE A 142 13.10 -11.59 16.15
N SER A 143 12.04 -12.33 15.82
CA SER A 143 11.88 -13.74 16.16
C SER A 143 12.89 -14.69 15.57
N LYS A 144 13.51 -14.31 14.45
CA LYS A 144 14.56 -15.08 13.78
C LYS A 144 15.98 -14.71 14.21
N LEU A 145 16.14 -13.66 15.02
CA LEU A 145 17.46 -13.27 15.53
C LEU A 145 18.00 -14.30 16.53
N PRO A 146 19.33 -14.51 16.58
CA PRO A 146 19.94 -15.45 17.51
C PRO A 146 19.60 -15.09 18.97
N LEU A 147 19.22 -16.11 19.76
CA LEU A 147 19.02 -15.97 21.20
C LEU A 147 20.36 -15.70 21.90
N ILE A 148 20.33 -14.84 22.91
CA ILE A 148 21.41 -14.74 23.89
C ILE A 148 21.19 -15.86 24.89
N VAL A 149 22.02 -16.91 24.82
CA VAL A 149 22.08 -17.95 25.85
C VAL A 149 22.97 -17.40 26.96
N PRO A 150 22.51 -17.32 28.23
CA PRO A 150 23.40 -16.99 29.33
C PRO A 150 24.48 -18.08 29.43
N ASP A 151 25.74 -17.70 29.30
CA ASP A 151 26.85 -18.60 29.64
C ASP A 151 26.74 -18.89 31.15
N VAL A 152 26.23 -20.07 31.49
CA VAL A 152 26.43 -20.65 32.81
C VAL A 152 27.91 -20.99 32.88
N ILE A 153 28.72 -20.04 33.32
CA ILE A 153 30.11 -20.27 33.70
C ILE A 153 30.06 -21.23 34.89
N PHE A 154 30.16 -22.52 34.62
CA PHE A 154 30.50 -23.52 35.63
C PHE A 154 31.89 -23.14 36.16
N SER A 155 31.95 -22.48 37.31
CA SER A 155 33.18 -22.41 38.12
C SER A 155 33.44 -23.81 38.66
N VAL A 156 34.09 -24.64 37.86
CA VAL A 156 34.61 -25.94 38.26
C VAL A 156 35.64 -25.70 39.36
N TYR A 157 35.31 -26.22 40.54
CA TYR A 157 36.19 -26.59 41.65
C TYR A 157 37.68 -26.27 41.47
N ASP A 158 38.18 -25.32 42.25
CA ASP A 158 39.55 -25.41 42.76
C ASP A 158 39.59 -24.99 44.23
N SER A 159 39.13 -25.91 45.09
CA SER A 159 39.33 -25.86 46.54
C SER A 159 40.20 -27.03 47.00
N HIS A 160 41.30 -27.28 46.27
CA HIS A 160 42.35 -28.19 46.70
C HIS A 160 43.74 -27.59 46.47
N ILE A 161 44.14 -26.62 47.30
CA ILE A 161 45.57 -26.45 47.64
C ILE A 161 45.70 -26.33 49.17
N LYS A 162 46.54 -27.23 49.67
CA LYS A 162 46.98 -27.51 51.04
C LYS A 162 47.35 -26.30 51.89
#